data_AF-A0A1C3ED85-F1
#
_entry.id   AF-A0A1C3ED85-F1
#
_cell.length_a   1.000
_cell.length_b   1.000
_cell.length_c   1.000
_cell.angle_alpha   90.00
_cell.angle_beta   90.00
_cell.angle_gamma   90.00
#
_symmetry.space_group_name_H-M   'P 1'
#
loop_
_entity.id
_entity.type
_entity.pdbx_description
1 polymer ?
#
loop_
_entity_poly.entity_id
_entity_poly.type
_entity_poly.pdbx_seq_one_letter_code
_entity_poly.pdbx_strand_id
1 'polypeptide(L)'
;MNMRLTLALMIFLPVFSAQGDGWFYPSPLAKAYSALAENHPKLAWSELRQALNHDKIDKKHWLPLKNEIIDQSACGQTLKHGSSLPPAKITLSFIERIGILSPGYSITLSAEDVKVAFSVSLTSPDEQTLFVGEFPAIDGYQEIETGDMFRIPESGVYSLAIGKNKYVLIIALEASEKWLKIEGANKRLLVSPPDTTDNCMSAVTTWQWLSADFELLGVRIPILDVVNPLPAANDRPEGATRLTAATSHYEYQQGIKVKYTQRLSLPLTSLN
;
A
#
# COMPACT_ATOMS: atom_id res chain seq x y z
N MET A 1 39.35 -45.93 -67.56
CA MET A 1 39.34 -44.85 -66.55
C MET A 1 37.88 -44.45 -66.36
N ASN A 2 37.18 -45.08 -65.42
CA ASN A 2 35.74 -44.92 -65.23
C ASN A 2 35.48 -43.95 -64.07
N MET A 3 34.85 -42.83 -64.40
CA MET A 3 34.55 -41.72 -63.50
C MET A 3 33.40 -42.11 -62.55
N ARG A 4 33.68 -42.09 -61.24
CA ARG A 4 32.67 -42.30 -60.18
C ARG A 4 31.97 -40.98 -59.86
N LEU A 5 30.65 -41.10 -59.78
CA LEU A 5 29.65 -40.13 -59.32
C LEU A 5 29.83 -39.82 -57.83
N THR A 6 29.62 -38.58 -57.38
CA THR A 6 29.23 -38.33 -55.98
C THR A 6 28.33 -37.10 -55.91
N LEU A 7 27.03 -37.38 -55.72
CA LEU A 7 25.95 -36.41 -55.50
C LEU A 7 25.92 -36.09 -54.00
N ALA A 8 26.21 -34.85 -53.62
CA ALA A 8 26.14 -34.42 -52.22
C ALA A 8 24.71 -33.97 -51.87
N LEU A 9 24.02 -34.78 -51.06
CA LEU A 9 22.71 -34.49 -50.51
C LEU A 9 22.88 -33.62 -49.25
N MET A 10 22.67 -32.30 -49.34
CA MET A 10 22.61 -31.42 -48.16
C MET A 10 21.28 -31.63 -47.44
N ILE A 11 21.33 -32.31 -46.30
CA ILE A 11 20.23 -32.40 -45.35
C ILE A 11 20.17 -31.09 -44.57
N PHE A 12 19.24 -30.20 -44.93
CA PHE A 12 18.83 -29.09 -44.07
C PHE A 12 18.01 -29.64 -42.92
N LEU A 13 18.64 -29.83 -41.75
CA LEU A 13 17.92 -30.04 -40.50
C LEU A 13 17.21 -28.73 -40.12
N PRO A 14 15.89 -28.74 -39.83
CA PRO A 14 15.25 -27.60 -39.21
C PRO A 14 15.83 -27.45 -37.80
N VAL A 15 16.55 -26.34 -37.57
CA VAL A 15 16.90 -25.89 -36.23
C VAL A 15 15.58 -25.48 -35.58
N PHE A 16 14.99 -26.39 -34.80
CA PHE A 16 14.00 -26.01 -33.80
C PHE A 16 14.75 -25.14 -32.79
N SER A 17 14.62 -23.82 -32.93
CA SER A 17 14.96 -22.89 -31.86
C SER A 17 14.02 -23.20 -30.70
N ALA A 18 14.47 -24.01 -29.76
CA ALA A 18 13.90 -24.01 -28.42
C ALA A 18 14.13 -22.60 -27.87
N GLN A 19 13.14 -21.73 -28.00
CA GLN A 19 13.05 -20.58 -27.11
C GLN A 19 13.05 -21.17 -25.70
N GLY A 20 14.05 -20.81 -24.91
CA GLY A 20 14.07 -21.14 -23.49
C GLY A 20 12.92 -20.41 -22.83
N ASP A 21 11.73 -20.97 -22.92
CA ASP A 21 10.55 -20.50 -22.20
C ASP A 21 10.90 -20.61 -20.71
N GLY A 22 10.78 -19.47 -20.02
CA GLY A 22 11.39 -19.23 -18.73
C GLY A 22 11.07 -20.28 -17.66
N TRP A 23 11.79 -20.23 -16.54
CA TRP A 23 11.66 -21.15 -15.41
C TRP A 23 10.25 -21.23 -14.80
N PHE A 24 9.32 -20.38 -15.22
CA PHE A 24 7.96 -20.27 -14.72
C PHE A 24 6.93 -20.69 -15.75
N TYR A 25 5.87 -21.37 -15.29
CA TYR A 25 4.76 -21.76 -16.14
C TYR A 25 4.08 -20.54 -16.79
N PRO A 26 3.62 -20.64 -18.06
CA PRO A 26 2.93 -19.55 -18.74
C PRO A 26 1.74 -19.02 -17.93
N SER A 27 1.85 -17.79 -17.46
CA SER A 27 0.81 -17.08 -16.72
C SER A 27 0.98 -15.57 -16.88
N PRO A 28 -0.05 -14.76 -16.61
CA PRO A 28 0.09 -13.30 -16.63
C PRO A 28 1.24 -12.76 -15.77
N LEU A 29 1.57 -13.45 -14.67
CA LEU A 29 2.64 -13.06 -13.75
C LEU A 29 4.03 -13.61 -14.13
N ALA A 30 4.14 -14.50 -15.11
CA ALA A 30 5.39 -15.22 -15.40
C ALA A 30 6.58 -14.29 -15.64
N LYS A 31 6.37 -13.20 -16.40
CA LYS A 31 7.42 -12.21 -16.67
C LYS A 31 7.87 -11.47 -15.41
N ALA A 32 6.93 -11.13 -14.54
CA ALA A 32 7.23 -10.47 -13.28
C ALA A 32 8.03 -11.38 -12.33
N TYR A 33 7.69 -12.68 -12.28
CA TYR A 33 8.47 -13.68 -11.56
C TYR A 33 9.88 -13.87 -12.14
N SER A 34 10.02 -14.00 -13.46
CA SER A 34 11.32 -14.11 -14.12
C SER A 34 12.22 -12.92 -13.81
N ALA A 35 11.69 -11.70 -13.97
CA ALA A 35 12.44 -10.48 -13.67
C ALA A 35 12.87 -10.40 -12.21
N LEU A 36 12.02 -10.82 -11.27
CA LEU A 36 12.37 -10.84 -9.85
C LEU A 36 13.45 -11.89 -9.54
N ALA A 37 13.34 -13.09 -10.12
CA ALA A 37 14.32 -14.16 -9.94
C ALA A 37 15.71 -13.77 -10.49
N GLU A 38 15.76 -12.87 -11.47
CA GLU A 38 16.98 -12.28 -12.02
C GLU A 38 17.48 -11.04 -11.24
N ASN A 39 16.90 -10.73 -10.07
CA ASN A 39 17.20 -9.54 -9.25
C ASN A 39 16.96 -8.21 -10.00
N HIS A 40 15.90 -8.15 -10.82
CA HIS A 40 15.48 -6.94 -11.52
C HIS A 40 14.14 -6.40 -10.97
N PRO A 41 14.08 -5.89 -9.72
CA PRO A 41 12.83 -5.50 -9.05
C PRO A 41 12.07 -4.39 -9.79
N LYS A 42 12.75 -3.46 -10.45
CA LYS A 42 12.10 -2.41 -11.26
C LYS A 42 11.36 -2.97 -12.46
N LEU A 43 11.95 -3.95 -13.14
CA LEU A 43 11.32 -4.63 -14.27
C LEU A 43 10.16 -5.49 -13.78
N ALA A 44 10.38 -6.28 -12.72
CA ALA A 44 9.35 -7.08 -12.08
C ALA A 44 8.13 -6.24 -11.68
N TRP A 45 8.35 -5.04 -11.12
CA TRP A 45 7.29 -4.09 -10.79
C TRP A 45 6.51 -3.63 -12.02
N SER A 46 7.21 -3.31 -13.12
CA SER A 46 6.56 -2.88 -14.35
C SER A 46 5.70 -3.98 -14.97
N GLU A 47 6.23 -5.20 -15.03
CA GLU A 47 5.52 -6.39 -15.53
C GLU A 47 4.33 -6.74 -14.64
N LEU A 48 4.48 -6.65 -13.31
CA LEU A 48 3.39 -6.88 -12.36
C LEU A 48 2.25 -5.88 -12.59
N ARG A 49 2.55 -4.57 -12.68
CA ARG A 49 1.53 -3.56 -13.00
C ARG A 49 0.84 -3.84 -14.33
N GLN A 50 1.58 -4.27 -15.34
CA GLN A 50 1.01 -4.58 -16.65
C GLN A 50 0.04 -5.76 -16.57
N ALA A 51 0.44 -6.84 -15.89
CA ALA A 51 -0.41 -8.01 -15.69
C ALA A 51 -1.70 -7.64 -14.93
N LEU A 52 -1.59 -6.89 -13.83
CA LEU A 52 -2.76 -6.48 -13.03
C LEU A 52 -3.67 -5.47 -13.73
N ASN A 53 -3.17 -4.70 -14.70
CA ASN A 53 -4.00 -3.79 -15.50
C ASN A 53 -4.80 -4.49 -16.59
N HIS A 54 -4.32 -5.64 -17.09
CA HIS A 54 -4.96 -6.35 -18.20
C HIS A 54 -5.80 -7.54 -17.74
N ASP A 55 -5.33 -8.24 -16.70
CA ASP A 55 -5.91 -9.49 -16.25
C ASP A 55 -6.48 -9.35 -14.84
N LYS A 56 -7.62 -10.00 -14.60
CA LYS A 56 -8.19 -10.13 -13.25
C LYS A 56 -7.50 -11.26 -12.50
N ILE A 57 -6.48 -10.92 -11.72
CA ILE A 57 -5.66 -11.88 -10.97
C ILE A 57 -6.02 -11.81 -9.48
N ASP A 58 -6.34 -12.95 -8.87
CA ASP A 58 -6.63 -13.04 -7.43
C ASP A 58 -5.43 -12.55 -6.60
N LYS A 59 -5.72 -11.73 -5.57
CA LYS A 59 -4.74 -11.16 -4.63
C LYS A 59 -3.71 -12.17 -4.15
N LYS A 60 -4.15 -13.39 -3.84
CA LYS A 60 -3.28 -14.46 -3.31
C LYS A 60 -2.12 -14.82 -4.24
N HIS A 61 -2.25 -14.55 -5.55
CA HIS A 61 -1.22 -14.89 -6.54
C HIS A 61 -0.20 -13.78 -6.73
N TRP A 62 -0.59 -12.51 -6.58
CA TRP A 62 0.32 -11.39 -6.85
C TRP A 62 0.85 -10.71 -5.59
N LEU A 63 0.19 -10.86 -4.44
CA LEU A 63 0.61 -10.23 -3.20
C LEU A 63 2.01 -10.67 -2.73
N PRO A 64 2.37 -11.98 -2.71
CA PRO A 64 3.71 -12.38 -2.32
C PRO A 64 4.79 -11.78 -3.23
N LEU A 65 4.50 -11.74 -4.54
CA LEU A 65 5.39 -11.14 -5.54
C LEU A 65 5.54 -9.63 -5.32
N LYS A 66 4.45 -8.90 -5.05
CA LYS A 66 4.49 -7.48 -4.70
C LYS A 66 5.39 -7.24 -3.49
N ASN A 67 5.18 -7.99 -2.40
CA ASN A 67 5.91 -7.81 -1.15
C ASN A 67 7.41 -8.04 -1.33
N GLU A 68 7.80 -9.08 -2.09
CA GLU A 68 9.21 -9.35 -2.38
C GLU A 68 9.85 -8.26 -3.25
N ILE A 69 9.14 -7.75 -4.26
CA ILE A 69 9.63 -6.61 -5.05
C ILE A 69 9.84 -5.37 -4.17
N ILE A 70 8.92 -5.09 -3.24
CA ILE A 70 9.01 -3.95 -2.32
C ILE A 70 10.20 -4.12 -1.38
N ASP A 71 10.45 -5.33 -0.89
CA ASP A 71 11.60 -5.64 -0.04
C ASP A 71 12.93 -5.40 -0.76
N GLN A 72 13.08 -5.94 -1.97
CA GLN A 72 14.29 -5.79 -2.80
C GLN A 72 14.50 -4.37 -3.37
N SER A 73 13.62 -3.42 -3.06
CA SER A 73 13.63 -2.07 -3.64
C SER A 73 13.73 -0.95 -2.61
N ALA A 74 14.24 -1.26 -1.41
CA ALA A 74 14.35 -0.34 -0.28
C ALA A 74 12.96 0.21 0.11
N CYS A 75 12.04 -0.70 0.42
CA CYS A 75 10.64 -0.40 0.70
C CYS A 75 9.96 0.37 -0.44
N GLY A 76 10.30 0.03 -1.69
CA GLY A 76 9.75 0.66 -2.90
C GLY A 76 10.32 2.03 -3.29
N GLN A 77 11.24 2.60 -2.51
CA GLN A 77 11.84 3.92 -2.80
C GLN A 77 12.58 3.98 -4.14
N THR A 78 13.11 2.84 -4.58
CA THR A 78 13.85 2.72 -5.84
C THR A 78 12.94 2.39 -7.04
N LEU A 79 11.65 2.10 -6.84
CA LEU A 79 10.66 1.80 -7.89
C LEU A 79 10.18 3.06 -8.62
N LYS A 80 11.13 3.84 -9.15
CA LYS A 80 10.84 5.02 -9.97
C LYS A 80 10.68 4.58 -11.42
N HIS A 81 9.57 4.98 -12.05
CA HIS A 81 9.29 4.61 -13.44
C HIS A 81 8.68 5.78 -14.20
N GLY A 82 9.45 6.43 -15.08
CA GLY A 82 8.99 7.32 -16.16
C GLY A 82 8.27 8.62 -15.77
N SER A 83 7.52 8.64 -14.67
CA SER A 83 6.81 9.77 -14.11
C SER A 83 7.76 10.67 -13.35
N SER A 84 7.59 11.99 -13.48
CA SER A 84 8.29 12.94 -12.63
C SER A 84 7.93 12.70 -11.17
N LEU A 85 8.83 13.04 -10.26
CA LEU A 85 8.52 13.01 -8.83
C LEU A 85 7.29 13.88 -8.54
N PRO A 86 6.48 13.52 -7.53
CA PRO A 86 5.37 14.35 -7.09
C PRO A 86 5.87 15.78 -6.73
N PRO A 87 5.07 16.82 -6.98
CA PRO A 87 5.46 18.21 -6.73
C PRO A 87 5.52 18.59 -5.23
N ALA A 88 5.17 17.67 -4.34
CA ALA A 88 5.06 17.82 -2.90
C ALA A 88 5.31 16.46 -2.21
N LYS A 89 5.38 16.45 -0.88
CA LYS A 89 5.39 15.18 -0.13
C LYS A 89 3.97 14.65 -0.07
N ILE A 90 3.69 13.59 -0.83
CA ILE A 90 2.35 13.01 -0.93
C ILE A 90 2.25 11.71 -0.15
N THR A 91 1.23 11.61 0.69
CA THR A 91 0.84 10.36 1.36
C THR A 91 -0.57 9.97 0.97
N LEU A 92 -0.73 8.77 0.43
CA LEU A 92 -2.03 8.13 0.22
C LEU A 92 -2.24 7.12 1.35
N SER A 93 -3.23 7.35 2.22
CA SER A 93 -3.51 6.44 3.34
C SER A 93 -4.83 5.70 3.15
N PHE A 94 -4.79 4.39 3.35
CA PHE A 94 -5.96 3.54 3.50
C PHE A 94 -6.18 3.27 4.99
N ILE A 95 -7.33 3.67 5.51
CA ILE A 95 -7.64 3.64 6.93
C ILE A 95 -8.81 2.71 7.15
N GLU A 96 -8.58 1.64 7.90
CA GLU A 96 -9.64 0.83 8.49
C GLU A 96 -9.92 1.34 9.89
N ARG A 97 -11.19 1.69 10.15
CA ARG A 97 -11.70 2.03 11.47
C ARG A 97 -12.44 0.81 12.02
N ILE A 98 -11.98 0.31 13.15
CA ILE A 98 -12.57 -0.80 13.88
C ILE A 98 -13.11 -0.32 15.23
N GLY A 99 -14.13 -1.01 15.73
CA GLY A 99 -14.79 -0.71 17.00
C GLY A 99 -16.25 -0.30 16.84
N ILE A 100 -16.88 0.03 17.96
CA ILE A 100 -18.34 0.19 18.06
C ILE A 100 -18.82 1.57 17.58
N LEU A 101 -17.96 2.59 17.62
CA LEU A 101 -18.37 3.98 17.40
C LEU A 101 -18.49 4.38 15.92
N SER A 102 -17.62 3.86 15.06
CA SER A 102 -17.57 4.20 13.64
C SER A 102 -16.75 3.16 12.88
N PRO A 103 -17.26 1.92 12.74
CA PRO A 103 -16.61 0.93 11.90
C PRO A 103 -16.74 1.32 10.43
N GLY A 104 -15.67 1.15 9.66
CA GLY A 104 -15.69 1.44 8.23
C GLY A 104 -14.29 1.73 7.71
N TYR A 105 -14.24 2.29 6.51
CA TYR A 105 -13.01 2.61 5.82
C TYR A 105 -13.02 4.08 5.40
N SER A 106 -11.84 4.64 5.22
CA SER A 106 -11.64 5.88 4.50
C SER A 106 -10.29 5.89 3.79
N ILE A 107 -10.20 6.68 2.73
CA ILE A 107 -8.98 6.90 1.98
C ILE A 107 -8.68 8.39 2.06
N THR A 108 -7.47 8.71 2.51
CA THR A 108 -6.99 10.09 2.60
C THR A 108 -5.82 10.29 1.67
N LEU A 109 -5.78 11.45 1.02
CA LEU A 109 -4.60 11.93 0.33
C LEU A 109 -4.15 13.19 1.06
N SER A 110 -2.90 13.21 1.52
CA SER A 110 -2.32 14.38 2.15
C SER A 110 -1.09 14.87 1.41
N ALA A 111 -0.88 16.18 1.51
CA ALA A 111 0.22 16.89 0.91
C ALA A 111 0.89 17.79 1.94
N GLU A 112 2.22 17.77 1.96
CA GLU A 112 3.06 18.71 2.70
C GLU A 112 4.05 19.38 1.71
N ASP A 113 4.55 20.56 2.07
CA ASP A 113 5.48 21.35 1.24
C ASP A 113 4.92 21.76 -0.14
N VAL A 114 3.62 22.08 -0.22
CA VAL A 114 2.98 22.48 -1.49
C VAL A 114 3.42 23.90 -1.89
N LYS A 115 4.36 23.99 -2.85
CA LYS A 115 4.89 25.29 -3.34
C LYS A 115 4.09 25.89 -4.49
N VAL A 116 3.41 25.05 -5.27
CA VAL A 116 2.56 25.44 -6.39
C VAL A 116 1.26 24.64 -6.29
N ALA A 117 0.13 25.29 -6.53
CA ALA A 117 -1.16 24.61 -6.48
C ALA A 117 -1.26 23.53 -7.56
N PHE A 118 -1.91 22.41 -7.23
CA PHE A 118 -2.16 21.33 -8.19
C PHE A 118 -3.46 20.58 -7.89
N SER A 119 -4.13 20.16 -8.97
CA SER A 119 -5.30 19.30 -8.90
C SER A 119 -4.90 17.85 -8.63
N VAL A 120 -5.79 17.11 -7.96
CA VAL A 120 -5.62 15.68 -7.68
C VAL A 120 -6.91 14.92 -7.93
N SER A 121 -6.78 13.66 -8.33
CA SER A 121 -7.90 12.72 -8.36
C SER A 121 -7.42 11.30 -8.10
N LEU A 122 -8.22 10.52 -7.39
CA LEU A 122 -7.97 9.10 -7.18
C LEU A 122 -9.06 8.28 -7.84
N THR A 123 -8.64 7.30 -8.64
CA THR A 123 -9.51 6.32 -9.28
C THR A 123 -9.19 4.93 -8.76
N SER A 124 -10.22 4.16 -8.40
CA SER A 124 -10.13 2.79 -7.90
C SER A 124 -9.88 1.76 -9.04
N PRO A 125 -9.61 0.48 -8.70
CA PRO A 125 -9.38 -0.58 -9.67
C PRO A 125 -10.56 -0.86 -10.61
N ASP A 126 -11.79 -0.59 -10.16
CA ASP A 126 -13.02 -0.71 -10.94
C ASP A 126 -13.39 0.58 -11.69
N GLU A 127 -12.40 1.47 -11.88
CA GLU A 127 -12.51 2.73 -12.62
C GLU A 127 -13.45 3.79 -12.01
N GLN A 128 -13.88 3.60 -10.76
CA GLN A 128 -14.66 4.61 -10.05
C GLN A 128 -13.75 5.74 -9.53
N THR A 129 -14.17 6.98 -9.73
CA THR A 129 -13.48 8.12 -9.14
C THR A 129 -13.87 8.23 -7.67
N LEU A 130 -12.90 8.04 -6.78
CA LEU A 130 -13.09 8.06 -5.33
C LEU A 130 -13.13 9.49 -4.78
N PHE A 131 -12.28 10.38 -5.30
CA PHE A 131 -12.34 11.81 -5.04
C PHE A 131 -11.65 12.62 -6.15
N VAL A 132 -12.01 13.90 -6.21
CA VAL A 132 -11.34 14.94 -7.00
C VAL A 132 -11.17 16.15 -6.09
N GLY A 133 -10.03 16.81 -6.16
CA GLY A 133 -9.79 18.02 -5.39
C GLY A 133 -8.56 18.80 -5.86
N GLU A 134 -8.13 19.73 -5.04
CA GLU A 134 -7.00 20.60 -5.30
C GLU A 134 -6.23 20.86 -4.00
N PHE A 135 -4.91 20.85 -4.08
CA PHE A 135 -4.06 21.34 -3.01
C PHE A 135 -3.57 22.74 -3.38
N PRO A 136 -4.06 23.80 -2.71
CA PRO A 136 -3.52 25.15 -2.89
C PRO A 136 -2.06 25.25 -2.39
N ALA A 137 -1.38 26.30 -2.85
CA ALA A 137 -0.01 26.64 -2.42
C ALA A 137 -0.01 27.24 -1.00
N ILE A 138 -0.30 26.39 -0.01
CA ILE A 138 -0.32 26.71 1.41
C ILE A 138 0.80 25.94 2.09
N ASP A 139 1.52 26.63 2.97
CA ASP A 139 2.54 26.01 3.80
C ASP A 139 1.88 25.23 4.94
N GLY A 140 2.28 23.98 5.11
CA GLY A 140 1.73 23.07 6.12
C GLY A 140 0.99 21.86 5.55
N TYR A 141 0.38 21.12 6.47
CA TYR A 141 -0.37 19.90 6.17
C TYR A 141 -1.71 20.21 5.52
N GLN A 142 -2.03 19.50 4.45
CA GLN A 142 -3.32 19.55 3.77
C GLN A 142 -3.80 18.13 3.51
N GLU A 143 -5.11 17.89 3.59
CA GLU A 143 -5.69 16.55 3.40
C GLU A 143 -7.03 16.63 2.67
N ILE A 144 -7.25 15.64 1.81
CA ILE A 144 -8.53 15.36 1.16
C ILE A 144 -8.91 13.94 1.57
N GLU A 145 -10.13 13.74 2.06
CA GLU A 145 -10.63 12.45 2.53
C GLU A 145 -11.86 12.02 1.71
N THR A 146 -11.95 10.73 1.39
CA THR A 146 -13.21 10.14 0.89
C THR A 146 -14.25 10.16 2.00
N GLY A 147 -15.53 10.39 1.68
CA GLY A 147 -16.60 10.15 2.64
C GLY A 147 -16.58 8.72 3.22
N ASP A 148 -17.38 8.49 4.28
CA ASP A 148 -17.42 7.21 4.97
C ASP A 148 -17.70 6.03 4.01
N MET A 149 -16.77 5.07 4.00
CA MET A 149 -16.90 3.85 3.21
C MET A 149 -17.30 2.68 4.10
N PHE A 150 -18.43 2.04 3.82
CA PHE A 150 -18.92 0.89 4.61
C PHE A 150 -18.45 -0.48 4.08
N ARG A 151 -17.72 -0.47 2.96
CA ARG A 151 -17.11 -1.67 2.36
C ARG A 151 -15.62 -1.46 2.28
N ILE A 152 -14.88 -2.56 2.44
CA ILE A 152 -13.44 -2.53 2.21
C ILE A 152 -13.17 -2.04 0.78
N PRO A 153 -12.25 -1.09 0.58
CA PRO A 153 -11.80 -0.73 -0.75
C PRO A 153 -11.20 -1.93 -1.47
N GLU A 154 -11.32 -2.00 -2.79
CA GLU A 154 -10.80 -3.12 -3.55
C GLU A 154 -9.26 -3.12 -3.54
N SER A 155 -8.64 -4.30 -3.44
CA SER A 155 -7.20 -4.43 -3.69
C SER A 155 -6.95 -4.52 -5.19
N GLY A 156 -5.95 -3.82 -5.71
CA GLY A 156 -5.67 -3.80 -7.14
C GLY A 156 -4.94 -2.54 -7.57
N VAL A 157 -5.10 -2.17 -8.83
CA VAL A 157 -4.40 -1.03 -9.42
C VAL A 157 -5.22 0.25 -9.29
N TYR A 158 -4.72 1.19 -8.52
CA TYR A 158 -5.28 2.53 -8.38
C TYR A 158 -4.55 3.50 -9.30
N SER A 159 -5.27 4.52 -9.75
CA SER A 159 -4.71 5.63 -10.52
C SER A 159 -4.84 6.93 -9.74
N LEU A 160 -3.71 7.49 -9.33
CA LEU A 160 -3.61 8.80 -8.71
C LEU A 160 -3.12 9.82 -9.76
N ALA A 161 -3.97 10.77 -10.14
CA ALA A 161 -3.55 11.90 -10.96
C ALA A 161 -3.12 13.06 -10.08
N ILE A 162 -1.98 13.68 -10.39
CA ILE A 162 -1.47 14.90 -9.74
C ILE A 162 -1.04 15.87 -10.84
N GLY A 163 -1.79 16.96 -10.99
CA GLY A 163 -1.66 17.86 -12.13
C GLY A 163 -1.81 17.10 -13.46
N LYS A 164 -0.73 17.09 -14.26
CA LYS A 164 -0.69 16.38 -15.55
C LYS A 164 -0.13 14.96 -15.46
N ASN A 165 0.38 14.56 -14.29
CA ASN A 165 1.05 13.29 -14.10
C ASN A 165 0.08 12.24 -13.57
N LYS A 166 0.25 11.00 -14.03
CA LYS A 166 -0.51 9.83 -13.57
C LYS A 166 0.42 8.86 -12.85
N TYR A 167 0.06 8.50 -11.63
CA TYR A 167 0.76 7.53 -10.79
C TYR A 167 -0.10 6.28 -10.66
N VAL A 168 0.44 5.16 -11.12
CA VAL A 168 -0.20 3.85 -11.05
C VAL A 168 0.31 3.13 -9.80
N LEU A 169 -0.61 2.82 -8.89
CA LEU A 169 -0.31 2.29 -7.56
C LEU A 169 -0.93 0.90 -7.39
N ILE A 170 -0.16 -0.08 -6.91
CA ILE A 170 -0.69 -1.42 -6.59
C ILE A 170 -0.98 -1.47 -5.10
N ILE A 171 -2.26 -1.47 -4.74
CA ILE A 171 -2.72 -1.42 -3.36
C ILE A 171 -3.18 -2.81 -2.91
N ALA A 172 -2.66 -3.25 -1.77
CA ALA A 172 -3.03 -4.53 -1.16
C ALA A 172 -3.63 -4.29 0.22
N LEU A 173 -4.93 -4.53 0.36
CA LEU A 173 -5.64 -4.39 1.63
C LEU A 173 -5.86 -5.77 2.25
N GLU A 174 -5.52 -5.88 3.53
CA GLU A 174 -5.70 -7.07 4.36
C GLU A 174 -7.02 -6.92 5.13
N ALA A 175 -8.11 -7.51 4.64
CA ALA A 175 -9.43 -7.39 5.29
C ALA A 175 -9.55 -8.11 6.64
N SER A 176 -8.65 -9.07 6.91
CA SER A 176 -8.82 -10.07 7.96
C SER A 176 -7.83 -9.96 9.11
N GLU A 177 -6.72 -9.22 8.95
CA GLU A 177 -5.71 -9.09 9.99
C GLU A 177 -6.09 -7.98 10.98
N LYS A 178 -6.54 -8.40 12.16
CA LYS A 178 -6.84 -7.49 13.25
C LYS A 178 -5.54 -7.15 13.98
N TRP A 179 -4.85 -6.12 13.52
CA TRP A 179 -3.66 -5.60 14.19
C TRP A 179 -3.95 -5.07 15.58
N LEU A 180 -5.17 -4.64 15.83
CA LEU A 180 -5.63 -4.11 17.10
C LEU A 180 -6.89 -4.84 17.56
N LYS A 181 -6.90 -5.26 18.83
CA LYS A 181 -8.07 -5.90 19.45
C LYS A 181 -8.18 -5.57 20.93
N ILE A 182 -9.39 -5.39 21.44
CA ILE A 182 -9.64 -5.36 22.90
C ILE A 182 -9.89 -6.77 23.41
N GLU A 183 -9.22 -7.15 24.49
CA GLU A 183 -9.39 -8.42 25.18
C GLU A 183 -9.98 -8.26 26.59
N GLY A 184 -10.99 -9.09 26.86
CA GLY A 184 -11.48 -9.43 28.21
C GLY A 184 -12.21 -8.30 28.95
N ALA A 185 -12.65 -8.62 30.17
CA ALA A 185 -13.30 -7.68 31.09
C ALA A 185 -12.35 -6.56 31.57
N ASN A 186 -11.03 -6.81 31.54
CA ASN A 186 -10.00 -5.86 31.96
C ASN A 186 -9.60 -4.87 30.85
N LYS A 187 -10.30 -4.88 29.71
CA LYS A 187 -10.15 -3.96 28.57
C LYS A 187 -8.70 -3.75 28.13
N ARG A 188 -7.92 -4.82 27.92
CA ARG A 188 -6.53 -4.69 27.45
C ARG A 188 -6.47 -4.57 25.93
N LEU A 189 -5.52 -3.80 25.43
CA LEU A 189 -5.21 -3.74 24.00
C LEU A 189 -4.22 -4.85 23.65
N LEU A 190 -4.62 -5.74 22.74
CA LEU A 190 -3.73 -6.63 22.01
C LEU A 190 -3.31 -5.97 20.71
N VAL A 191 -2.01 -5.98 20.46
CA VAL A 191 -1.37 -5.45 19.27
C VAL A 191 -0.67 -6.58 18.54
N SER A 192 -1.01 -6.78 17.28
CA SER A 192 -0.40 -7.76 16.38
C SER A 192 -0.08 -7.05 15.07
N PRO A 193 1.00 -6.24 15.06
CA PRO A 193 1.31 -5.42 13.89
C PRO A 193 1.53 -6.32 12.66
N PRO A 194 1.28 -5.81 11.45
CA PRO A 194 1.55 -6.57 10.23
C PRO A 194 3.03 -6.87 10.12
N ASP A 195 3.35 -8.03 9.55
CA ASP A 195 4.71 -8.35 9.17
C ASP A 195 5.20 -7.34 8.13
N THR A 196 6.23 -6.58 8.49
CA THR A 196 6.96 -5.72 7.57
C THR A 196 8.25 -6.42 7.19
N THR A 197 8.62 -6.39 5.93
CA THR A 197 9.89 -6.95 5.48
C THR A 197 11.07 -6.18 6.08
N ASP A 198 12.23 -6.82 6.22
CA ASP A 198 13.40 -6.26 6.93
C ASP A 198 13.89 -4.93 6.32
N ASN A 199 13.68 -4.73 5.02
CA ASN A 199 14.08 -3.50 4.32
C ASN A 199 13.04 -2.38 4.40
N CYS A 200 11.89 -2.63 5.04
CA CYS A 200 10.87 -1.63 5.34
C CYS A 200 10.94 -1.18 6.80
N MET A 201 10.43 0.03 7.07
CA MET A 201 10.21 0.44 8.46
C MET A 201 9.16 -0.45 9.09
N SER A 202 9.43 -0.90 10.31
CA SER A 202 8.48 -1.65 11.12
C SER A 202 7.19 -0.87 11.32
N ALA A 203 6.07 -1.60 11.41
CA ALA A 203 4.80 -1.00 11.74
C ALA A 203 4.87 -0.30 13.10
N VAL A 204 4.28 0.88 13.17
CA VAL A 204 4.26 1.70 14.39
C VAL A 204 2.86 1.69 14.95
N THR A 205 2.76 1.47 16.27
CA THR A 205 1.50 1.53 17.00
C THR A 205 1.56 2.66 18.02
N THR A 206 0.49 3.46 18.10
CA THR A 206 0.39 4.60 19.02
C THR A 206 -0.99 4.72 19.65
N TRP A 207 -1.05 5.21 20.88
CA TRP A 207 -2.23 5.82 21.47
C TRP A 207 -2.35 7.29 21.07
N GLN A 208 -3.59 7.73 20.89
CA GLN A 208 -3.94 9.09 20.48
C GLN A 208 -5.20 9.53 21.22
N TRP A 209 -5.15 10.70 21.86
CA TRP A 209 -6.31 11.37 22.40
C TRP A 209 -6.89 12.28 21.34
N LEU A 210 -8.19 12.14 21.05
CA LEU A 210 -8.86 12.93 20.01
C LEU A 210 -9.98 13.78 20.58
N SER A 211 -10.16 14.98 20.01
CA SER A 211 -11.34 15.83 20.24
C SER A 211 -12.62 15.23 19.64
N ALA A 212 -13.75 15.89 19.82
CA ALA A 212 -15.02 15.48 19.18
C ALA A 212 -14.92 15.48 17.64
N ASP A 213 -14.14 16.42 17.11
CA ASP A 213 -13.91 16.67 15.68
C ASP A 213 -12.69 15.90 15.15
N PHE A 214 -12.21 14.88 15.88
CA PHE A 214 -11.09 14.01 15.52
C PHE A 214 -9.71 14.70 15.45
N GLU A 215 -9.57 15.89 16.04
CA GLU A 215 -8.28 16.55 16.16
C GLU A 215 -7.41 15.87 17.22
N LEU A 216 -6.11 15.71 16.93
CA LEU A 216 -5.16 15.17 17.88
C LEU A 216 -4.91 16.15 19.03
N LEU A 217 -5.11 15.70 20.27
CA LEU A 217 -4.83 16.45 21.47
C LEU A 217 -3.56 15.93 22.13
N GLY A 218 -2.57 16.81 22.28
CA GLY A 218 -1.26 16.46 22.83
C GLY A 218 -0.40 15.68 21.83
N VAL A 219 0.26 14.62 22.30
CA VAL A 219 1.22 13.84 21.50
C VAL A 219 0.75 12.39 21.33
N ARG A 220 1.29 11.74 20.30
CA ARG A 220 1.12 10.30 20.11
C ARG A 220 2.00 9.56 21.12
N ILE A 221 1.42 8.60 21.83
CA ILE A 221 2.15 7.79 22.82
C ILE A 221 2.47 6.44 22.18
N PRO A 222 3.76 6.08 22.00
CA PRO A 222 4.14 4.78 21.41
C PRO A 222 3.63 3.60 22.22
N ILE A 223 3.19 2.56 21.52
CA ILE A 223 2.83 1.26 22.10
C ILE A 223 3.93 0.28 21.73
N LEU A 224 4.65 -0.25 22.73
CA LEU A 224 5.84 -1.09 22.51
C LEU A 224 5.59 -2.57 22.79
N ASP A 225 4.64 -2.89 23.68
CA ASP A 225 4.33 -4.27 24.04
C ASP A 225 3.25 -4.88 23.14
N VAL A 226 3.13 -6.20 23.14
CA VAL A 226 2.03 -6.92 22.46
C VAL A 226 0.71 -6.75 23.23
N VAL A 227 0.79 -6.68 24.55
CA VAL A 227 -0.37 -6.54 25.44
C VAL A 227 -0.18 -5.27 26.26
N ASN A 228 -1.10 -4.32 26.12
CA ASN A 228 -0.98 -3.02 26.76
C ASN A 228 -2.22 -2.68 27.57
N PRO A 229 -2.05 -2.07 28.76
CA PRO A 229 -3.16 -1.44 29.44
C PRO A 229 -3.67 -0.24 28.62
N LEU A 230 -4.90 0.18 28.88
CA LEU A 230 -5.35 1.47 28.40
C LEU A 230 -4.61 2.58 29.18
N PRO A 231 -4.26 3.70 28.53
CA PRO A 231 -3.79 4.91 29.20
C PRO A 231 -4.71 5.31 30.35
N ALA A 232 -4.14 5.81 31.44
CA ALA A 232 -4.91 6.15 32.62
C ALA A 232 -5.81 7.37 32.33
N ALA A 233 -6.95 7.46 33.02
CA ALA A 233 -7.86 8.60 32.88
C ALA A 233 -7.19 9.95 33.25
N ASN A 234 -6.18 9.93 34.13
CA ASN A 234 -5.41 11.11 34.51
C ASN A 234 -4.47 11.62 33.40
N ASP A 235 -4.15 10.78 32.41
CA ASP A 235 -3.32 11.15 31.26
C ASP A 235 -4.15 11.81 30.14
N ARG A 236 -5.46 11.97 30.35
CA ARG A 236 -6.41 12.53 29.39
C ARG A 236 -6.23 14.05 29.29
N PRO A 237 -5.91 14.59 28.10
CA PRO A 237 -5.93 16.02 27.87
C PRO A 237 -7.34 16.61 27.99
N GLU A 238 -7.42 17.87 28.39
CA GLU A 238 -8.68 18.63 28.37
C GLU A 238 -9.28 18.63 26.95
N GLY A 239 -10.60 18.47 26.85
CA GLY A 239 -11.32 18.42 25.57
C GLY A 239 -11.26 17.07 24.83
N ALA A 240 -10.46 16.10 25.29
CA ALA A 240 -10.45 14.77 24.67
C ALA A 240 -11.81 14.10 24.85
N THR A 241 -12.39 13.56 23.78
CA THR A 241 -13.67 12.84 23.81
C THR A 241 -13.53 11.37 23.45
N ARG A 242 -12.35 10.97 22.95
CA ARG A 242 -12.05 9.62 22.47
C ARG A 242 -10.58 9.26 22.72
N LEU A 243 -10.35 7.98 22.96
CA LEU A 243 -9.02 7.38 22.93
C LEU A 243 -8.95 6.44 21.73
N THR A 244 -7.91 6.57 20.92
CA THR A 244 -7.71 5.77 19.71
C THR A 244 -6.35 5.08 19.75
N ALA A 245 -6.33 3.77 19.56
CA ALA A 245 -5.12 3.07 19.15
C ALA A 245 -5.03 3.09 17.62
N ALA A 246 -3.85 3.36 17.08
CA ALA A 246 -3.60 3.34 15.64
C ALA A 246 -2.30 2.60 15.34
N THR A 247 -2.40 1.54 14.52
CA THR A 247 -1.26 0.82 13.96
C THR A 247 -1.14 1.19 12.50
N SER A 248 0.07 1.51 12.04
CA SER A 248 0.30 1.78 10.63
C SER A 248 1.67 1.33 10.15
N HIS A 249 1.72 0.94 8.89
CA HIS A 249 2.95 0.75 8.13
C HIS A 249 2.81 1.44 6.78
N TYR A 250 3.90 1.54 6.03
CA TYR A 250 3.88 2.15 4.71
C TYR A 250 4.96 1.58 3.80
N GLU A 251 4.73 1.77 2.51
CA GLU A 251 5.68 1.51 1.42
C GLU A 251 5.74 2.76 0.52
N TYR A 252 6.75 2.83 -0.36
CA TYR A 252 6.81 3.86 -1.38
C TYR A 252 6.50 3.29 -2.76
N GLN A 253 5.75 4.03 -3.56
CA GLN A 253 5.51 3.69 -4.95
C GLN A 253 5.64 4.95 -5.79
N GLN A 254 6.63 5.00 -6.69
CA GLN A 254 6.87 6.17 -7.56
C GLN A 254 7.04 7.50 -6.79
N GLY A 255 7.58 7.46 -5.57
CA GLY A 255 7.74 8.63 -4.70
C GLY A 255 6.50 9.01 -3.88
N ILE A 256 5.37 8.30 -4.05
CA ILE A 256 4.19 8.42 -3.20
C ILE A 256 4.36 7.51 -1.99
N LYS A 257 4.10 8.02 -0.78
CA LYS A 257 4.03 7.20 0.42
C LYS A 257 2.64 6.55 0.50
N VAL A 258 2.57 5.23 0.37
CA VAL A 258 1.33 4.47 0.50
C VAL A 258 1.28 3.91 1.91
N LYS A 259 0.33 4.40 2.71
CA LYS A 259 0.20 4.08 4.14
C LYS A 259 -1.05 3.23 4.39
N TYR A 260 -0.90 2.19 5.18
CA TYR A 260 -2.02 1.35 5.62
C TYR A 260 -2.17 1.52 7.12
N THR A 261 -3.38 1.82 7.59
CA THR A 261 -3.65 2.12 9.00
C THR A 261 -4.88 1.36 9.47
N GLN A 262 -4.79 0.72 10.63
CA GLN A 262 -5.95 0.26 11.39
C GLN A 262 -6.10 1.12 12.64
N ARG A 263 -7.30 1.65 12.88
CA ARG A 263 -7.63 2.52 14.02
C ARG A 263 -8.73 1.88 14.85
N LEU A 264 -8.47 1.70 16.13
CA LEU A 264 -9.45 1.24 17.11
C LEU A 264 -9.80 2.37 18.05
N SER A 265 -11.02 2.89 17.94
CA SER A 265 -11.49 4.00 18.79
C SER A 265 -12.38 3.48 19.92
N LEU A 266 -12.06 3.90 21.15
CA LEU A 266 -12.78 3.55 22.36
C LEU A 266 -13.51 4.78 22.89
N PRO A 267 -14.80 4.66 23.28
CA PRO A 267 -15.46 5.73 24.02
C PRO A 267 -14.80 5.90 25.39
N LEU A 268 -14.74 7.12 25.91
CA LEU A 268 -14.08 7.37 27.19
C LEU A 268 -14.79 6.76 28.40
N THR A 269 -16.08 6.45 28.29
CA THR A 269 -16.79 5.61 29.28
C THR A 269 -16.14 4.24 29.46
N SER A 270 -15.32 3.80 28.51
CA SER A 270 -14.54 2.57 28.59
C SER A 270 -13.30 2.69 29.49
N LEU A 271 -12.88 3.89 29.89
CA LEU A 271 -11.68 4.10 30.72
C LEU A 271 -11.98 4.19 32.22
N ASN A 272 -13.26 4.24 32.58
CA ASN A 272 -13.75 4.19 33.97
C ASN A 272 -14.05 2.75 34.40
#